data_AF-A0A3A0BWF8-F1
#
_entry.id   AF-A0A3A0BWF8-F1
#
_cell.length_a   1.000
_cell.length_b   1.000
_cell.length_c   1.000
_cell.angle_alpha   90.00
_cell.angle_beta   90.00
_cell.angle_gamma   90.00
#
_symmetry.space_group_name_H-M   'P 1'
#
loop_
_entity.id
_entity.type
_entity.pdbx_description
1 polymer ?
#
loop_
_entity_poly.entity_id
_entity_poly.type
_entity_poly.pdbx_seq_one_letter_code
_entity_poly.pdbx_strand_id
1 'polypeptide(L)'
;MLCRAWCGSLLFGFLLASTLFVYASDASRDKQKSEKAIRLSELHKRISTGALPGIHSSARRTTVLFFDDFENERNSWQVTAGWGSVPQGPGFANAGKSDWRYESGNASSASHSWHETEAASIQTDMLLSPVIVLPEHVNDAGLDRPLRHVAMNFALDWDAPDPEAQLRIYAGRAENLWRFNRLEPGSGLSAWRCTIPDTGHYTEFVRQFLITPEIDLTTAQEPLRVSFQYQSLTEAGFDFNTVEVSSDDFASYRTLISFNGETALTWKTYSLNLAAFIGTKIKIRFSHNGDFSIVTPGTMFALDEIKVTSGNEILFYDDGGENDRTDMTRAGFAPGNQLVILQGQAQSIPQWNNIDLEALGVDILNGSNGLVAPGDSIRLGFVYVASK
;
A
#
# COMPACT_ATOMS: atom_id res chain seq x y z
N MET A 1 10.53 -4.38 51.84
CA MET A 1 11.44 -3.74 50.87
C MET A 1 12.54 -4.75 50.56
N LEU A 2 12.77 -5.29 49.38
CA LEU A 2 12.40 -4.93 48.01
C LEU A 2 11.80 -6.16 47.30
N CYS A 3 10.73 -5.95 46.53
CA CYS A 3 10.29 -6.89 45.51
C CYS A 3 10.95 -6.46 44.20
N ARG A 4 11.83 -7.28 43.62
CA ARG A 4 12.32 -7.11 42.25
C ARG A 4 11.21 -7.52 41.30
N ALA A 5 10.60 -6.57 40.62
CA ALA A 5 9.77 -6.83 39.46
C ALA A 5 10.68 -7.29 38.32
N TRP A 6 10.58 -8.58 37.99
CA TRP A 6 10.95 -9.11 36.69
C TRP A 6 9.89 -8.60 35.70
N CYS A 7 10.24 -7.62 34.88
CA CYS A 7 9.46 -7.30 33.68
C CYS A 7 10.15 -8.04 32.54
N GLY A 8 9.53 -9.13 32.08
CA GLY A 8 9.99 -9.88 30.93
C GLY A 8 9.85 -9.01 29.68
N SER A 9 10.98 -8.56 29.15
CA SER A 9 11.09 -8.08 27.78
C SER A 9 11.01 -9.30 26.86
N LEU A 10 9.80 -9.64 26.41
CA LEU A 10 9.63 -10.38 25.18
C LEU A 10 9.99 -9.43 24.04
N LEU A 11 11.21 -9.58 23.51
CA LEU A 11 11.63 -8.99 22.25
C LEU A 11 10.78 -9.62 21.14
N PHE A 12 9.76 -8.91 20.69
CA PHE A 12 9.16 -9.14 19.38
C PHE A 12 9.86 -8.19 18.41
N GLY A 13 10.58 -8.76 17.43
CA GLY A 13 11.43 -8.01 16.49
C GLY A 13 10.63 -7.53 15.28
N PHE A 14 10.81 -6.26 14.92
CA PHE A 14 9.97 -5.51 13.98
C PHE A 14 10.80 -4.66 13.01
N LEU A 15 10.22 -4.28 11.87
CA LEU A 15 10.80 -3.28 10.95
C LEU A 15 10.08 -1.94 11.09
N LEU A 16 10.79 -0.81 11.09
CA LEU A 16 10.22 0.45 11.57
C LEU A 16 10.51 1.65 10.67
N ALA A 17 9.51 2.45 10.31
CA ALA A 17 9.67 3.71 9.57
C ALA A 17 8.99 4.89 10.29
N SER A 18 9.71 6.00 10.54
CA SER A 18 9.23 7.08 11.43
C SER A 18 9.42 8.52 10.91
N THR A 19 10.07 8.72 9.78
CA THR A 19 10.13 10.04 9.14
C THR A 19 10.32 9.84 7.66
N LEU A 20 9.63 10.60 6.83
CA LEU A 20 9.72 10.54 5.38
C LEU A 20 9.77 11.95 4.79
N PHE A 21 10.73 12.19 3.91
CA PHE A 21 10.79 13.36 3.07
C PHE A 21 10.87 12.97 1.60
N VAL A 22 10.11 13.66 0.75
CA VAL A 22 10.24 13.61 -0.70
C VAL A 22 10.62 14.99 -1.21
N TYR A 23 11.66 15.05 -2.04
CA TYR A 23 12.23 16.30 -2.53
C TYR A 23 12.22 16.35 -4.05
N ALA A 24 12.27 17.56 -4.58
CA ALA A 24 12.38 17.80 -6.01
C ALA A 24 13.48 18.83 -6.36
N SER A 25 14.05 18.76 -7.57
CA SER A 25 14.99 19.75 -8.13
C SER A 25 15.11 19.71 -9.68
N ASP A 26 15.76 20.72 -10.28
CA ASP A 26 16.09 20.85 -11.73
C ASP A 26 17.52 20.36 -12.08
N ALA A 27 18.27 19.78 -11.14
CA ALA A 27 19.68 19.44 -11.38
C ALA A 27 19.87 18.28 -12.38
N SER A 28 20.95 18.33 -13.18
CA SER A 28 21.27 17.32 -14.19
C SER A 28 21.88 16.05 -13.57
N ARG A 29 21.50 14.90 -14.14
CA ARG A 29 21.79 13.53 -13.68
C ARG A 29 23.22 13.05 -13.98
N ASP A 30 23.77 12.18 -13.11
CA ASP A 30 24.83 11.21 -13.45
C ASP A 30 24.24 9.79 -13.53
N LYS A 31 24.86 8.92 -14.34
CA LYS A 31 24.31 7.60 -14.74
C LYS A 31 23.98 6.68 -13.56
N GLN A 32 22.77 6.10 -13.61
CA GLN A 32 22.31 4.99 -12.74
C GLN A 32 23.19 3.74 -12.94
N LYS A 33 23.57 3.08 -11.85
CA LYS A 33 24.17 1.73 -11.87
C LYS A 33 23.09 0.69 -11.59
N SER A 34 23.19 -0.45 -12.27
CA SER A 34 22.23 -1.56 -12.19
C SER A 34 22.07 -2.13 -10.78
N GLU A 35 20.86 -2.59 -10.48
CA GLU A 35 20.37 -3.13 -9.21
C GLU A 35 21.26 -4.24 -8.62
N LYS A 36 21.74 -4.01 -7.41
CA LYS A 36 22.16 -5.05 -6.45
C LYS A 36 21.59 -4.65 -5.09
N ALA A 37 21.05 -5.62 -4.34
CA ALA A 37 20.66 -5.41 -2.95
C ALA A 37 21.82 -4.75 -2.18
N ILE A 38 21.56 -3.60 -1.55
CA ILE A 38 22.57 -2.88 -0.77
C ILE A 38 22.39 -3.30 0.68
N ARG A 39 23.41 -3.97 1.25
CA ARG A 39 23.42 -4.29 2.67
C ARG A 39 23.54 -2.99 3.48
N LEU A 40 22.78 -2.86 4.56
CA LEU A 40 22.88 -1.71 5.49
C LEU A 40 24.32 -1.49 5.99
N SER A 41 25.09 -2.55 6.23
CA SER A 41 26.51 -2.44 6.60
C SER A 41 27.41 -1.86 5.49
N GLU A 42 27.05 -2.06 4.22
CA GLU A 42 27.73 -1.47 3.08
C GLU A 42 27.31 0.00 2.89
N LEU A 43 26.04 0.33 3.19
CA LEU A 43 25.58 1.72 3.32
C LEU A 43 26.35 2.44 4.43
N HIS A 44 26.47 1.86 5.63
CA HIS A 44 27.27 2.42 6.73
C HIS A 44 28.73 2.59 6.37
N LYS A 45 29.33 1.63 5.66
CA LYS A 45 30.72 1.74 5.18
C LYS A 45 30.87 2.88 4.17
N ARG A 46 29.91 3.06 3.25
CA ARG A 46 29.93 4.14 2.25
C ARG A 46 29.70 5.52 2.89
N ILE A 47 28.82 5.61 3.89
CA ILE A 47 28.58 6.83 4.67
C ILE A 47 29.80 7.19 5.54
N SER A 48 30.39 6.22 6.24
CA SER A 48 31.50 6.45 7.18
C SER A 48 32.86 6.71 6.52
N THR A 49 33.07 6.20 5.30
CA THR A 49 34.35 6.38 4.57
C THR A 49 34.35 7.56 3.59
N GLY A 50 33.21 8.25 3.39
CA GLY A 50 33.05 9.27 2.36
C GLY A 50 33.24 8.74 0.93
N ALA A 51 33.40 7.43 0.75
CA ALA A 51 33.63 6.78 -0.54
C ALA A 51 32.29 6.39 -1.18
N LEU A 52 31.48 7.39 -1.49
CA LEU A 52 30.38 7.24 -2.44
C LEU A 52 30.99 7.32 -3.85
N PRO A 53 30.95 6.25 -4.67
CA PRO A 53 31.48 6.34 -6.02
C PRO A 53 30.51 7.16 -6.89
N GLY A 54 30.81 8.45 -7.04
CA GLY A 54 30.20 9.33 -8.05
C GLY A 54 29.07 10.25 -7.57
N ILE A 55 28.98 10.56 -6.27
CA ILE A 55 27.98 11.53 -5.79
C ILE A 55 28.59 12.92 -5.79
N HIS A 56 28.53 13.57 -6.95
CA HIS A 56 28.60 15.01 -6.98
C HIS A 56 27.34 15.56 -6.32
N SER A 57 27.53 16.22 -5.18
CA SER A 57 26.54 17.04 -4.48
C SER A 57 26.13 18.26 -5.31
N SER A 58 25.48 18.07 -6.46
CA SER A 58 25.06 19.17 -7.35
C SER A 58 23.56 19.44 -7.33
N ALA A 59 22.72 18.52 -6.82
CA ALA A 59 21.30 18.80 -6.61
C ALA A 59 21.12 19.53 -5.27
N ARG A 60 20.91 20.85 -5.33
CA ARG A 60 20.37 21.59 -4.19
C ARG A 60 18.93 21.11 -4.03
N ARG A 61 18.57 20.51 -2.89
CA ARG A 61 17.16 20.19 -2.60
C ARG A 61 16.39 21.50 -2.56
N THR A 62 15.50 21.71 -3.51
CA THR A 62 14.85 23.03 -3.70
C THR A 62 13.48 23.07 -3.04
N THR A 63 12.75 21.94 -3.06
CA THR A 63 11.35 21.87 -2.62
C THR A 63 11.06 20.54 -1.92
N VAL A 64 10.42 20.61 -0.75
CA VAL A 64 9.80 19.45 -0.09
C VAL A 64 8.42 19.24 -0.72
N LEU A 65 8.21 18.09 -1.37
CA LEU A 65 6.94 17.71 -1.97
C LEU A 65 6.01 17.06 -0.96
N PHE A 66 6.58 16.25 -0.07
CA PHE A 66 5.85 15.53 0.97
C PHE A 66 6.75 15.37 2.19
N PHE A 67 6.16 15.53 3.36
CA PHE A 67 6.80 15.27 4.64
C PHE A 67 5.79 14.63 5.58
N ASP A 68 6.24 13.59 6.26
CA ASP A 68 5.51 13.01 7.37
C ASP A 68 6.49 12.60 8.48
N ASP A 69 6.25 13.09 9.68
CA ASP A 69 6.91 12.64 10.92
C ASP A 69 6.08 11.60 11.66
N PHE A 70 4.92 11.24 11.11
CA PHE A 70 3.93 10.36 11.69
C PHE A 70 3.40 10.84 13.03
N GLU A 71 3.49 12.13 13.37
CA GLU A 71 2.93 12.67 14.61
C GLU A 71 1.50 13.21 14.42
N ASN A 72 1.13 13.54 13.17
CA ASN A 72 -0.13 14.17 12.84
C ASN A 72 -0.99 13.23 11.98
N GLU A 73 -2.01 12.64 12.61
CA GLU A 73 -3.17 11.99 11.95
C GLU A 73 -2.83 10.81 11.02
N ARG A 74 -2.95 9.58 11.56
CA ARG A 74 -2.83 8.28 10.88
C ARG A 74 -3.65 8.15 9.57
N ASN A 75 -4.64 9.00 9.38
CA ASN A 75 -5.80 8.83 8.49
C ASN A 75 -5.44 8.79 6.99
N SER A 76 -4.20 9.10 6.63
CA SER A 76 -3.78 9.25 5.25
C SER A 76 -2.97 8.06 4.72
N TRP A 77 -2.34 7.29 5.61
CA TRP A 77 -1.58 6.08 5.28
C TRP A 77 -2.50 4.87 5.30
N GLN A 78 -2.30 3.97 4.34
CA GLN A 78 -3.15 2.80 4.16
C GLN A 78 -2.33 1.54 4.25
N VAL A 79 -2.84 0.56 4.98
CA VAL A 79 -2.24 -0.77 5.03
C VAL A 79 -3.01 -1.74 4.14
N THR A 80 -2.28 -2.67 3.52
CA THR A 80 -2.84 -3.73 2.70
C THR A 80 -2.13 -5.04 3.02
N ALA A 81 -2.92 -6.02 3.44
CA ALA A 81 -2.48 -7.36 3.75
C ALA A 81 -1.73 -7.97 2.56
N GLY A 82 -0.62 -8.61 2.88
CA GLY A 82 0.03 -9.56 2.00
C GLY A 82 -0.67 -10.92 1.99
N TRP A 83 0.04 -11.90 1.46
CA TRP A 83 -0.36 -13.29 1.48
C TRP A 83 0.76 -14.18 2.01
N GLY A 84 0.36 -15.18 2.78
CA GLY A 84 1.23 -16.12 3.46
C GLY A 84 1.28 -17.47 2.76
N SER A 85 2.42 -18.17 2.87
CA SER A 85 2.52 -19.56 2.39
C SER A 85 1.47 -20.44 3.08
N VAL A 86 0.77 -21.29 2.32
CA VAL A 86 -0.16 -22.26 2.91
C VAL A 86 0.65 -23.45 3.46
N PRO A 87 0.51 -23.85 4.74
CA PRO A 87 1.34 -24.90 5.34
C PRO A 87 1.31 -26.27 4.63
N GLN A 88 0.26 -26.57 3.85
CA GLN A 88 0.06 -27.86 3.18
C GLN A 88 -0.63 -27.72 1.81
N GLY A 89 -0.14 -26.86 0.92
CA GLY A 89 -0.67 -26.75 -0.45
C GLY A 89 0.19 -25.88 -1.36
N PRO A 90 -0.01 -25.94 -2.69
CA PRO A 90 0.57 -24.97 -3.61
C PRO A 90 -0.09 -23.60 -3.44
N GLY A 91 0.68 -22.53 -3.67
CA GLY A 91 0.19 -21.15 -3.64
C GLY A 91 0.17 -20.51 -2.25
N PHE A 92 -0.49 -19.36 -2.16
CA PHE A 92 -0.59 -18.55 -0.95
C PHE A 92 -2.03 -18.44 -0.46
N ALA A 93 -2.20 -17.97 0.78
CA ALA A 93 -3.48 -17.55 1.33
C ALA A 93 -3.40 -16.07 1.73
N ASN A 94 -4.48 -15.33 1.53
CA ASN A 94 -4.59 -13.97 2.02
C ASN A 94 -4.41 -13.94 3.56
N ALA A 95 -3.53 -13.07 4.07
CA ALA A 95 -3.26 -12.98 5.49
C ALA A 95 -4.46 -12.43 6.30
N GLY A 96 -5.44 -11.81 5.64
CA GLY A 96 -6.67 -11.30 6.24
C GLY A 96 -6.51 -10.00 7.03
N LYS A 97 -5.27 -9.57 7.27
CA LYS A 97 -4.87 -8.31 7.88
C LYS A 97 -3.44 -7.96 7.41
N SER A 98 -3.09 -6.69 7.44
CA SER A 98 -1.70 -6.26 7.31
C SER A 98 -1.01 -6.30 8.66
N ASP A 99 0.31 -6.49 8.70
CA ASP A 99 1.13 -6.48 9.92
C ASP A 99 1.89 -5.19 10.13
N TRP A 100 1.75 -4.25 9.20
CA TRP A 100 2.00 -2.84 9.46
C TRP A 100 1.05 -2.31 10.54
N ARG A 101 1.63 -1.75 11.59
CA ARG A 101 0.98 -1.15 12.75
C ARG A 101 1.58 0.21 13.01
N TYR A 102 0.77 1.17 13.39
CA TYR A 102 1.27 2.44 13.88
C TYR A 102 1.37 2.37 15.40
N GLU A 103 2.57 2.53 15.94
CA GLU A 103 2.94 2.17 17.31
C GLU A 103 3.81 3.24 17.97
N SER A 104 3.81 3.28 19.30
CA SER A 104 4.57 4.25 20.12
C SER A 104 5.78 3.66 20.85
N GLY A 105 6.00 2.34 20.77
CA GLY A 105 7.00 1.62 21.57
C GLY A 105 8.46 1.76 21.11
N ASN A 106 8.69 2.24 19.89
CA ASN A 106 10.02 2.47 19.30
C ASN A 106 9.86 3.41 18.09
N ALA A 107 10.29 4.67 18.20
CA ALA A 107 10.12 5.68 17.15
C ALA A 107 11.35 6.60 17.06
N SER A 108 11.77 7.00 15.85
CA SER A 108 12.73 8.11 15.68
C SER A 108 12.07 9.49 15.71
N SER A 109 10.77 9.56 15.50
CA SER A 109 9.94 10.74 15.70
C SER A 109 9.60 10.90 17.19
N ALA A 110 8.76 11.88 17.52
CA ALA A 110 8.50 12.24 18.91
C ALA A 110 7.69 11.17 19.67
N SER A 111 6.75 10.49 19.01
CA SER A 111 5.86 9.54 19.67
C SER A 111 5.46 8.31 18.86
N HIS A 112 5.54 8.30 17.52
CA HIS A 112 5.02 7.16 16.73
C HIS A 112 5.78 6.80 15.45
N SER A 113 5.80 5.52 15.12
CA SER A 113 6.33 5.02 13.84
C SER A 113 5.47 3.88 13.30
N TRP A 114 5.67 3.54 12.04
CA TRP A 114 5.08 2.35 11.43
C TRP A 114 5.97 1.13 11.64
N HIS A 115 5.41 0.09 12.24
CA HIS A 115 6.04 -1.17 12.62
C HIS A 115 5.49 -2.26 11.73
N GLU A 116 6.32 -3.01 11.02
CA GLU A 116 5.91 -4.32 10.53
C GLU A 116 6.18 -5.34 11.63
N THR A 117 5.14 -6.09 12.00
CA THR A 117 5.08 -6.82 13.26
C THR A 117 5.12 -8.34 13.19
N GLU A 118 5.22 -8.96 12.01
CA GLU A 118 5.16 -10.41 11.89
C GLU A 118 6.46 -11.08 11.42
N ALA A 119 6.62 -12.31 11.90
CA ALA A 119 7.71 -13.24 11.55
C ALA A 119 7.25 -14.32 10.55
N ALA A 120 6.04 -14.21 10.01
CA ALA A 120 5.46 -15.17 9.08
C ALA A 120 5.90 -14.88 7.63
N SER A 121 5.80 -15.90 6.77
CA SER A 121 6.11 -15.90 5.32
C SER A 121 5.18 -15.00 4.51
N ILE A 122 5.09 -13.72 4.86
CA ILE A 122 4.21 -12.78 4.18
C ILE A 122 4.95 -12.20 2.98
N GLN A 123 4.32 -12.34 1.83
CA GLN A 123 4.71 -11.63 0.62
C GLN A 123 3.76 -10.48 0.41
N THR A 124 4.31 -9.35 -0.02
CA THR A 124 3.54 -8.19 -0.50
C THR A 124 2.73 -7.42 0.55
N ASP A 125 2.96 -7.66 1.84
CA ASP A 125 2.35 -6.85 2.91
C ASP A 125 2.90 -5.43 2.84
N MET A 126 2.01 -4.47 2.71
CA MET A 126 2.38 -3.14 2.23
C MET A 126 1.74 -2.01 3.02
N LEU A 127 2.60 -1.07 3.37
CA LEU A 127 2.23 0.27 3.81
C LEU A 127 2.29 1.22 2.61
N LEU A 128 1.18 1.90 2.35
CA LEU A 128 1.02 2.86 1.25
C LEU A 128 0.97 4.29 1.77
N SER A 129 1.78 5.15 1.16
CA SER A 129 1.71 6.58 1.41
C SER A 129 0.37 7.18 0.95
N PRO A 130 0.04 8.39 1.44
CA PRO A 130 -0.94 9.25 0.79
C PRO A 130 -0.57 9.52 -0.68
N VAL A 131 -1.51 10.07 -1.44
CA VAL A 131 -1.22 10.51 -2.81
C VAL A 131 -0.33 11.75 -2.78
N ILE A 132 0.78 11.69 -3.51
CA ILE A 132 1.72 12.79 -3.68
C ILE A 132 1.62 13.28 -5.12
N VAL A 133 1.31 14.56 -5.33
CA VAL A 133 1.23 15.15 -6.67
C VAL A 133 2.60 15.70 -7.05
N LEU A 134 3.20 15.17 -8.11
CA LEU A 134 4.46 15.68 -8.62
C LEU A 134 4.21 16.96 -9.41
N PRO A 135 4.89 18.07 -9.10
CA PRO A 135 4.72 19.28 -9.87
C PRO A 135 5.38 19.14 -11.25
N GLU A 136 4.86 19.81 -12.27
CA GLU A 136 5.53 19.87 -13.57
C GLU A 136 6.84 20.67 -13.49
N HIS A 137 6.87 21.66 -12.59
CA HIS A 137 7.95 22.62 -12.42
C HIS A 137 8.30 22.82 -10.93
N VAL A 138 9.53 23.19 -10.63
CA VAL A 138 10.01 23.55 -9.29
C VAL A 138 10.62 24.93 -9.28
N ASN A 139 10.43 25.64 -8.16
CA ASN A 139 11.17 26.87 -7.92
C ASN A 139 12.57 26.51 -7.41
N ASP A 140 13.60 26.85 -8.19
CA ASP A 140 14.99 26.76 -7.76
C ASP A 140 15.59 28.17 -7.72
N ALA A 141 15.89 28.64 -6.51
CA ALA A 141 16.48 29.96 -6.27
C ALA A 141 15.72 31.12 -6.95
N GLY A 142 14.38 31.05 -6.96
CA GLY A 142 13.52 32.08 -7.58
C GLY A 142 13.28 31.89 -9.07
N LEU A 143 13.85 30.87 -9.71
CA LEU A 143 13.60 30.52 -11.10
C LEU A 143 12.61 29.37 -11.20
N ASP A 144 11.62 29.51 -12.09
CA ASP A 144 10.72 28.42 -12.46
C ASP A 144 11.41 27.48 -13.46
N ARG A 145 11.53 26.21 -13.09
CA ARG A 145 12.30 25.21 -13.84
C ARG A 145 11.52 23.90 -13.98
N PRO A 146 11.63 23.17 -15.10
CA PRO A 146 11.02 21.85 -15.21
C PRO A 146 11.51 20.90 -14.10
N LEU A 147 10.60 20.07 -13.59
CA LEU A 147 10.98 19.01 -12.66
C LEU A 147 11.87 17.98 -13.37
N ARG A 148 13.07 17.73 -12.85
CA ARG A 148 14.02 16.76 -13.43
C ARG A 148 14.47 15.64 -12.49
N HIS A 149 14.30 15.84 -11.19
CA HIS A 149 14.80 14.91 -10.19
C HIS A 149 13.86 14.86 -8.98
N VAL A 150 13.53 13.65 -8.52
CA VAL A 150 12.76 13.43 -7.30
C VAL A 150 13.47 12.42 -6.40
N ALA A 151 13.78 12.85 -5.19
CA ALA A 151 14.51 12.08 -4.19
C ALA A 151 13.63 11.75 -2.98
N MET A 152 14.00 10.72 -2.23
CA MET A 152 13.31 10.29 -1.02
C MET A 152 14.31 9.99 0.09
N ASN A 153 13.96 10.39 1.30
CA ASN A 153 14.72 10.11 2.51
C ASN A 153 13.78 9.63 3.62
N PHE A 154 14.18 8.61 4.39
CA PHE A 154 13.40 8.16 5.53
C PHE A 154 14.24 7.57 6.66
N ALA A 155 13.73 7.63 7.89
CA ALA A 155 14.33 6.97 9.04
C ALA A 155 13.86 5.51 9.12
N LEU A 156 14.81 4.57 9.25
CA LEU A 156 14.57 3.13 9.30
C LEU A 156 15.30 2.51 10.49
N ASP A 157 14.59 1.79 11.34
CA ASP A 157 15.18 0.86 12.30
C ASP A 157 14.92 -0.59 11.83
N TRP A 158 15.98 -1.39 11.79
CA TRP A 158 15.96 -2.75 11.27
C TRP A 158 16.15 -3.74 12.42
N ASP A 159 15.04 -4.28 12.92
CA ASP A 159 15.03 -5.34 13.92
C ASP A 159 14.28 -6.59 13.42
N ALA A 160 14.31 -6.82 12.10
CA ALA A 160 13.69 -8.00 11.50
C ALA A 160 14.46 -9.27 11.93
N PRO A 161 13.78 -10.25 12.58
CA PRO A 161 14.42 -11.46 13.08
C PRO A 161 14.89 -12.40 11.97
N ASP A 162 14.30 -12.28 10.78
CA ASP A 162 14.70 -12.99 9.60
C ASP A 162 15.87 -12.26 8.90
N PRO A 163 17.07 -12.85 8.85
CA PRO A 163 18.23 -12.23 8.20
C PRO A 163 18.10 -12.10 6.68
N GLU A 164 17.11 -12.77 6.07
CA GLU A 164 16.83 -12.69 4.64
C GLU A 164 15.66 -11.74 4.32
N ALA A 165 14.97 -11.22 5.34
CA ALA A 165 13.87 -10.29 5.16
C ALA A 165 14.30 -9.07 4.34
N GLN A 166 13.35 -8.55 3.58
CA GLN A 166 13.53 -7.42 2.67
C GLN A 166 12.52 -6.35 2.97
N LEU A 167 12.98 -5.10 2.99
CA LEU A 167 12.11 -3.96 2.76
C LEU A 167 12.30 -3.52 1.30
N ARG A 168 11.27 -3.71 0.49
CA ARG A 168 11.23 -3.28 -0.89
C ARG A 168 10.45 -1.97 -0.98
N ILE A 169 11.06 -0.96 -1.58
CA ILE A 169 10.44 0.34 -1.76
C ILE A 169 10.00 0.47 -3.21
N TYR A 170 8.75 0.88 -3.43
CA TYR A 170 8.17 1.11 -4.73
C TYR A 170 7.69 2.56 -4.85
N ALA A 171 7.76 3.10 -6.05
CA ALA A 171 6.98 4.26 -6.45
C ALA A 171 6.20 3.94 -7.72
N GLY A 172 4.99 4.44 -7.79
CA GLY A 172 4.07 4.14 -8.87
C GLY A 172 2.94 5.16 -8.91
N ARG A 173 2.19 5.15 -9.99
CA ARG A 173 1.05 6.06 -10.14
C ARG A 173 -0.02 5.69 -9.13
N ALA A 174 -0.68 6.72 -8.60
CA ALA A 174 -1.93 6.61 -7.86
C ALA A 174 -3.08 6.30 -8.84
N GLU A 175 -2.88 5.27 -9.67
CA GLU A 175 -3.79 4.89 -10.73
C GLU A 175 -4.90 4.01 -10.16
N ASN A 176 -6.13 4.41 -10.44
CA ASN A 176 -7.31 3.60 -10.16
C ASN A 176 -7.76 2.93 -11.45
N LEU A 177 -8.09 1.65 -11.40
CA LEU A 177 -8.59 0.83 -12.52
C LEU A 177 -10.10 0.59 -12.44
N TRP A 178 -10.75 1.03 -11.37
CA TRP A 178 -12.20 0.94 -11.20
C TRP A 178 -12.93 1.89 -12.16
N ARG A 179 -13.80 1.33 -12.99
CA ARG A 179 -14.59 2.05 -14.01
C ARG A 179 -15.99 1.47 -14.07
N PHE A 180 -16.94 2.27 -14.54
CA PHE A 180 -18.24 1.76 -14.95
C PHE A 180 -18.08 0.96 -16.25
N ASN A 181 -18.73 -0.19 -16.32
CA ASN A 181 -18.78 -1.06 -17.47
C ASN A 181 -20.25 -1.35 -17.82
N ARG A 182 -20.62 -1.11 -19.08
CA ARG A 182 -22.00 -1.29 -19.58
C ARG A 182 -22.18 -2.54 -20.44
N LEU A 183 -21.12 -3.34 -20.62
CA LEU A 183 -21.16 -4.49 -21.53
C LEU A 183 -21.81 -5.71 -20.87
N GLU A 184 -21.47 -5.96 -19.61
CA GLU A 184 -21.92 -7.17 -18.88
C GLU A 184 -22.23 -6.86 -17.41
N PRO A 185 -23.19 -5.96 -17.11
CA PRO A 185 -23.53 -5.64 -15.74
C PRO A 185 -24.26 -6.81 -15.05
N GLY A 186 -24.21 -6.85 -13.71
CA GLY A 186 -24.91 -7.86 -12.92
C GLY A 186 -26.40 -7.54 -12.81
N SER A 187 -26.73 -6.25 -12.75
CA SER A 187 -28.07 -5.71 -12.85
C SER A 187 -28.12 -4.43 -13.70
N GLY A 188 -29.32 -4.13 -14.19
CA GLY A 188 -29.63 -2.95 -15.00
C GLY A 188 -28.60 -2.58 -16.07
N LEU A 189 -27.95 -1.41 -15.97
CA LEU A 189 -27.23 -0.75 -17.09
C LEU A 189 -25.71 -0.70 -16.95
N SER A 190 -25.15 -0.80 -15.74
CA SER A 190 -23.71 -0.75 -15.55
C SER A 190 -23.26 -1.43 -14.26
N ALA A 191 -22.01 -1.90 -14.25
CA ALA A 191 -21.34 -2.42 -13.07
C ALA A 191 -19.98 -1.75 -12.88
N TRP A 192 -19.45 -1.83 -11.67
CA TRP A 192 -18.03 -1.58 -11.41
C TRP A 192 -17.17 -2.68 -12.00
N ARG A 193 -16.08 -2.29 -12.64
CA ARG A 193 -15.06 -3.22 -13.15
C ARG A 193 -13.66 -2.68 -12.92
N CYS A 194 -12.80 -3.52 -12.36
CA CYS A 194 -11.38 -3.26 -12.12
C CYS A 194 -10.54 -3.86 -13.26
N THR A 195 -10.19 -3.03 -14.25
CA THR A 195 -9.38 -3.44 -15.41
C THR A 195 -8.66 -2.22 -16.01
N ILE A 196 -7.53 -2.43 -16.69
CA ILE A 196 -6.93 -1.38 -17.52
C ILE A 196 -7.84 -1.13 -18.73
N PRO A 197 -8.04 0.14 -19.13
CA PRO A 197 -8.69 0.49 -20.38
C PRO A 197 -8.06 -0.27 -21.56
N ASP A 198 -8.89 -0.71 -22.51
CA ASP A 198 -8.52 -1.36 -23.78
C ASP A 198 -7.92 -2.77 -23.70
N THR A 199 -7.27 -3.17 -22.60
CA THR A 199 -6.72 -4.53 -22.46
C THR A 199 -7.71 -5.49 -21.80
N GLY A 200 -8.66 -4.97 -21.02
CA GLY A 200 -9.69 -5.77 -20.34
C GLY A 200 -9.17 -6.66 -19.21
N HIS A 201 -7.94 -6.42 -18.74
CA HIS A 201 -7.33 -7.06 -17.56
C HIS A 201 -6.49 -6.07 -16.75
N TYR A 202 -6.11 -6.42 -15.52
CA TYR A 202 -5.22 -5.61 -14.67
C TYR A 202 -3.72 -5.84 -14.97
N THR A 203 -2.82 -5.05 -14.37
CA THR A 203 -1.36 -5.24 -14.46
C THR A 203 -0.82 -6.11 -13.34
N GLU A 204 0.40 -6.61 -13.53
CA GLU A 204 1.20 -7.22 -12.47
C GLU A 204 1.33 -6.26 -11.27
N PHE A 205 1.42 -6.85 -10.09
CA PHE A 205 1.66 -6.25 -8.79
C PHE A 205 0.71 -5.12 -8.39
N VAL A 206 -0.52 -5.10 -8.87
CA VAL A 206 -1.43 -3.98 -8.61
C VAL A 206 -2.09 -4.02 -7.22
N ARG A 207 -2.47 -2.86 -6.69
CA ARG A 207 -3.48 -2.70 -5.63
C ARG A 207 -4.59 -1.78 -6.09
N GLN A 208 -5.84 -2.21 -6.01
CA GLN A 208 -6.98 -1.43 -6.46
C GLN A 208 -8.07 -1.45 -5.40
N PHE A 209 -8.63 -0.28 -5.11
CA PHE A 209 -9.59 -0.10 -4.02
C PHE A 209 -10.83 0.63 -4.52
N LEU A 210 -11.99 0.07 -4.22
CA LEU A 210 -13.27 0.75 -4.33
C LEU A 210 -13.86 0.87 -2.92
N ILE A 211 -14.00 2.10 -2.45
CA ILE A 211 -14.23 2.39 -1.03
C ILE A 211 -15.56 3.15 -0.89
N THR A 212 -16.43 2.71 0.01
CA THR A 212 -17.66 3.43 0.33
C THR A 212 -17.36 4.80 0.96
N PRO A 213 -18.31 5.76 0.94
CA PRO A 213 -18.28 6.85 1.91
C PRO A 213 -18.33 6.28 3.35
N GLU A 214 -18.13 7.16 4.33
CA GLU A 214 -18.40 6.79 5.72
C GLU A 214 -19.90 6.46 5.89
N ILE A 215 -20.18 5.28 6.42
CA ILE A 215 -21.53 4.79 6.71
C ILE A 215 -21.71 4.84 8.22
N ASP A 216 -22.69 5.62 8.68
CA ASP A 216 -23.01 5.77 10.09
C ASP A 216 -23.88 4.61 10.56
N LEU A 217 -23.32 3.74 11.42
CA LEU A 217 -24.03 2.61 12.03
C LEU A 217 -24.36 2.85 13.51
N THR A 218 -24.26 4.10 13.99
CA THR A 218 -24.48 4.43 15.41
C THR A 218 -25.89 4.12 15.88
N THR A 219 -26.88 4.16 14.98
CA THR A 219 -28.28 3.82 15.25
C THR A 219 -28.75 2.56 14.53
N ALA A 220 -27.84 1.83 13.88
CA ALA A 220 -28.18 0.62 13.13
C ALA A 220 -28.67 -0.51 14.05
N GLN A 221 -29.49 -1.39 13.51
CA GLN A 221 -30.07 -2.55 14.19
C GLN A 221 -29.86 -3.82 13.36
N GLU A 222 -29.95 -4.96 14.03
CA GLU A 222 -29.91 -6.24 13.33
C GLU A 222 -31.20 -6.52 12.54
N PRO A 223 -31.12 -7.26 11.41
CA PRO A 223 -29.89 -7.71 10.76
C PRO A 223 -29.14 -6.56 10.06
N LEU A 224 -27.85 -6.41 10.37
CA LEU A 224 -26.97 -5.44 9.72
C LEU A 224 -26.06 -6.17 8.72
N ARG A 225 -26.16 -5.84 7.43
CA ARG A 225 -25.44 -6.56 6.37
C ARG A 225 -24.89 -5.64 5.29
N VAL A 226 -23.81 -6.08 4.66
CA VAL A 226 -23.45 -5.63 3.31
C VAL A 226 -23.79 -6.74 2.33
N SER A 227 -24.47 -6.41 1.24
CA SER A 227 -24.71 -7.30 0.11
C SER A 227 -24.22 -6.68 -1.18
N PHE A 228 -23.79 -7.50 -2.12
CA PHE A 228 -23.32 -7.08 -3.42
C PHE A 228 -23.40 -8.26 -4.39
N GLN A 229 -23.48 -7.96 -5.67
CA GLN A 229 -23.18 -8.90 -6.73
C GLN A 229 -21.70 -8.77 -7.10
N TYR A 230 -21.06 -9.88 -7.45
CA TYR A 230 -19.70 -9.88 -7.95
C TYR A 230 -19.50 -10.90 -9.07
N GLN A 231 -18.47 -10.64 -9.86
CA GLN A 231 -17.93 -11.54 -10.87
C GLN A 231 -16.40 -11.38 -10.84
N SER A 232 -15.67 -12.50 -10.94
CA SER A 232 -14.21 -12.52 -10.79
C SER A 232 -13.60 -13.57 -11.73
N LEU A 233 -12.42 -13.26 -12.27
CA LEU A 233 -11.52 -14.22 -12.91
C LEU A 233 -10.11 -13.86 -12.43
N THR A 234 -9.51 -14.71 -11.60
CA THR A 234 -8.24 -14.44 -10.90
C THR A 234 -7.40 -15.71 -10.77
N GLU A 235 -6.09 -15.55 -10.58
CA GLU A 235 -5.20 -16.69 -10.33
C GLU A 235 -5.40 -17.26 -8.92
N ALA A 236 -5.60 -18.57 -8.83
CA ALA A 236 -5.84 -19.27 -7.57
C ALA A 236 -4.59 -19.24 -6.68
N GLY A 237 -4.72 -18.64 -5.49
CA GLY A 237 -3.63 -18.55 -4.50
C GLY A 237 -2.59 -17.46 -4.77
N PHE A 238 -2.82 -16.54 -5.70
CA PHE A 238 -1.88 -15.45 -6.02
C PHE A 238 -2.59 -14.10 -6.11
N ASP A 239 -3.70 -14.03 -6.85
CA ASP A 239 -4.51 -12.83 -6.99
C ASP A 239 -5.71 -12.90 -6.06
N PHE A 240 -5.87 -11.90 -5.21
CA PHE A 240 -6.94 -11.92 -4.20
C PHE A 240 -7.84 -10.71 -4.33
N ASN A 241 -9.14 -10.99 -4.38
CA ASN A 241 -10.19 -9.99 -4.20
C ASN A 241 -10.70 -10.09 -2.76
N THR A 242 -10.83 -8.98 -2.04
CA THR A 242 -11.29 -8.96 -0.65
C THR A 242 -12.39 -7.94 -0.42
N VAL A 243 -13.23 -8.20 0.59
CA VAL A 243 -14.10 -7.20 1.19
C VAL A 243 -13.63 -6.94 2.60
N GLU A 244 -13.30 -5.70 2.86
CA GLU A 244 -12.66 -5.25 4.09
C GLU A 244 -13.50 -4.14 4.72
N VAL A 245 -13.53 -4.09 6.04
CA VAL A 245 -14.25 -3.05 6.79
C VAL A 245 -13.32 -2.41 7.81
N SER A 246 -13.39 -1.10 7.92
CA SER A 246 -12.57 -0.29 8.81
C SER A 246 -13.44 0.78 9.50
N SER A 247 -13.07 1.14 10.72
CA SER A 247 -13.60 2.26 11.49
C SER A 247 -12.55 3.37 11.72
N ASP A 248 -11.41 3.29 11.03
CA ASP A 248 -10.23 4.15 11.22
C ASP A 248 -9.53 4.47 9.89
N ASP A 249 -10.31 4.68 8.82
CA ASP A 249 -9.81 5.04 7.48
C ASP A 249 -8.78 4.08 6.87
N PHE A 250 -8.91 2.79 7.20
CA PHE A 250 -8.02 1.71 6.78
C PHE A 250 -6.58 1.82 7.31
N ALA A 251 -6.38 2.55 8.41
CA ALA A 251 -5.20 2.39 9.25
C ALA A 251 -5.16 0.97 9.85
N SER A 252 -6.32 0.40 10.14
CA SER A 252 -6.53 -1.02 10.35
C SER A 252 -7.83 -1.47 9.67
N TYR A 253 -8.01 -2.77 9.52
CA TYR A 253 -9.25 -3.29 8.95
C TYR A 253 -9.46 -4.76 9.32
N ARG A 254 -10.70 -5.21 9.12
CA ARG A 254 -11.07 -6.63 9.18
C ARG A 254 -11.48 -7.10 7.78
N THR A 255 -10.84 -8.15 7.28
CA THR A 255 -11.33 -8.85 6.09
C THR A 255 -12.58 -9.65 6.45
N LEU A 256 -13.68 -9.40 5.75
CA LEU A 256 -14.95 -10.12 5.88
C LEU A 256 -14.96 -11.38 5.00
N ILE A 257 -14.38 -11.30 3.81
CA ILE A 257 -14.26 -12.41 2.86
C ILE A 257 -13.11 -12.16 1.88
N SER A 258 -12.54 -13.25 1.36
CA SER A 258 -11.54 -13.24 0.29
C SER A 258 -11.92 -14.25 -0.79
N PHE A 259 -11.70 -13.86 -2.05
CA PHE A 259 -11.96 -14.62 -3.27
C PHE A 259 -10.66 -14.75 -4.06
N ASN A 260 -10.45 -15.89 -4.70
CA ASN A 260 -9.35 -16.14 -5.63
C ASN A 260 -9.66 -17.39 -6.46
N GLY A 261 -9.04 -17.51 -7.63
CA GLY A 261 -9.10 -18.73 -8.43
C GLY A 261 -10.46 -18.98 -9.10
N GLU A 262 -11.32 -17.97 -9.21
CA GLU A 262 -12.54 -18.11 -9.98
C GLU A 262 -12.20 -18.32 -11.46
N THR A 263 -12.79 -19.36 -12.07
CA THR A 263 -12.53 -19.76 -13.47
C THR A 263 -13.69 -19.46 -14.41
N ALA A 264 -14.80 -18.93 -13.88
CA ALA A 264 -16.01 -18.66 -14.66
C ALA A 264 -16.58 -17.28 -14.31
N LEU A 265 -16.80 -16.50 -15.36
CA LEU A 265 -17.41 -15.18 -15.30
C LEU A 265 -18.93 -15.32 -15.11
N THR A 266 -19.35 -15.61 -13.87
CA THR A 266 -20.76 -15.67 -13.47
C THR A 266 -21.02 -14.71 -12.33
N TRP A 267 -22.07 -13.89 -12.47
CA TRP A 267 -22.53 -13.02 -11.40
C TRP A 267 -23.10 -13.85 -10.25
N LYS A 268 -22.64 -13.53 -9.04
CA LYS A 268 -23.04 -14.19 -7.80
C LYS A 268 -23.34 -13.13 -6.76
N THR A 269 -24.31 -13.39 -5.89
CA THR A 269 -24.66 -12.48 -4.79
C THR A 269 -24.03 -12.95 -3.49
N TYR A 270 -23.37 -12.04 -2.78
CA TYR A 270 -22.94 -12.23 -1.40
C TYR A 270 -23.75 -11.36 -0.45
N SER A 271 -23.90 -11.83 0.79
CA SER A 271 -24.44 -11.05 1.91
C SER A 271 -23.64 -11.39 3.16
N LEU A 272 -22.94 -10.40 3.70
CA LEU A 272 -21.99 -10.54 4.80
C LEU A 272 -22.54 -9.80 6.03
N ASN A 273 -22.31 -10.38 7.21
CA ASN A 273 -22.75 -9.82 8.48
C ASN A 273 -21.84 -8.67 8.92
N LEU A 274 -22.44 -7.55 9.34
CA LEU A 274 -21.75 -6.39 9.90
C LEU A 274 -22.13 -6.10 11.37
N ALA A 275 -22.84 -7.00 12.04
CA ALA A 275 -23.33 -6.79 13.42
C ALA A 275 -22.25 -6.36 14.42
N ALA A 276 -21.00 -6.80 14.22
CA ALA A 276 -19.86 -6.41 15.06
C ALA A 276 -19.50 -4.90 15.01
N PHE A 277 -20.07 -4.16 14.05
CA PHE A 277 -19.81 -2.73 13.82
C PHE A 277 -21.00 -1.83 14.21
N ILE A 278 -22.08 -2.39 14.76
CA ILE A 278 -23.20 -1.60 15.30
C ILE A 278 -22.64 -0.62 16.35
N GLY A 279 -23.10 0.63 16.31
CA GLY A 279 -22.65 1.67 17.22
C GLY A 279 -21.42 2.45 16.75
N THR A 280 -20.89 2.15 15.55
CA THR A 280 -19.69 2.80 15.00
C THR A 280 -19.95 3.45 13.64
N LYS A 281 -18.97 4.21 13.14
CA LYS A 281 -18.92 4.67 11.75
C LYS A 281 -17.89 3.83 11.01
N ILE A 282 -18.23 3.36 9.81
CA ILE A 282 -17.36 2.47 9.04
C ILE A 282 -17.18 2.92 7.60
N LYS A 283 -16.12 2.43 6.97
CA LYS A 283 -15.98 2.35 5.52
C LYS A 283 -15.80 0.89 5.12
N ILE A 284 -16.29 0.54 3.93
CA ILE A 284 -16.09 -0.77 3.32
C ILE A 284 -15.20 -0.58 2.09
N ARG A 285 -14.17 -1.41 1.95
CA ARG A 285 -13.24 -1.43 0.82
C ARG A 285 -13.32 -2.77 0.12
N PHE A 286 -13.59 -2.72 -1.17
CA PHE A 286 -13.39 -3.84 -2.07
C PHE A 286 -11.97 -3.71 -2.65
N SER A 287 -11.10 -4.65 -2.30
CA SER A 287 -9.71 -4.64 -2.72
C SER A 287 -9.47 -5.69 -3.79
N HIS A 288 -8.70 -5.33 -4.82
CA HIS A 288 -8.05 -6.26 -5.71
C HIS A 288 -6.54 -6.13 -5.54
N ASN A 289 -5.91 -7.25 -5.22
CA ASN A 289 -4.49 -7.34 -4.95
C ASN A 289 -3.88 -8.37 -5.91
N GLY A 290 -3.03 -7.91 -6.83
CA GLY A 290 -2.28 -8.77 -7.76
C GLY A 290 -0.87 -9.09 -7.28
N ASP A 291 -0.34 -10.23 -7.73
CA ASP A 291 1.01 -10.71 -7.40
C ASP A 291 2.11 -10.16 -8.33
N PHE A 292 3.36 -10.60 -8.17
CA PHE A 292 4.49 -10.10 -8.99
C PHE A 292 4.60 -10.73 -10.39
N SER A 293 3.63 -11.55 -10.81
CA SER A 293 3.72 -12.40 -11.98
C SER A 293 2.83 -11.91 -13.14
N ILE A 294 2.93 -12.63 -14.26
CA ILE A 294 2.24 -12.33 -15.50
C ILE A 294 0.73 -12.49 -15.33
N VAL A 295 -0.01 -11.43 -15.64
CA VAL A 295 -1.47 -11.44 -15.63
C VAL A 295 -2.04 -12.14 -16.86
N THR A 296 -2.95 -13.08 -16.64
CA THR A 296 -3.68 -13.75 -17.73
C THR A 296 -4.71 -12.80 -18.36
N PRO A 297 -4.82 -12.71 -19.70
CA PRO A 297 -5.84 -11.90 -20.35
C PRO A 297 -7.26 -12.26 -19.91
N GLY A 298 -8.08 -11.24 -19.66
CA GLY A 298 -9.46 -11.38 -19.20
C GLY A 298 -9.64 -11.52 -17.69
N THR A 299 -8.55 -11.59 -16.92
CA THR A 299 -8.61 -11.49 -15.46
C THR A 299 -9.27 -10.16 -15.05
N MET A 300 -10.19 -10.23 -14.09
CA MET A 300 -10.97 -9.07 -13.67
C MET A 300 -11.59 -9.27 -12.30
N PHE A 301 -11.99 -8.14 -11.72
CA PHE A 301 -12.92 -8.11 -10.59
C PHE A 301 -14.01 -7.08 -10.90
N ALA A 302 -15.27 -7.52 -10.84
CA ALA A 302 -16.44 -6.68 -11.08
C ALA A 302 -17.43 -6.79 -9.92
N LEU A 303 -18.11 -5.68 -9.66
CA LEU A 303 -19.04 -5.49 -8.55
C LEU A 303 -20.28 -4.76 -9.03
N ASP A 304 -21.41 -5.09 -8.44
CA ASP A 304 -22.69 -4.46 -8.75
C ASP A 304 -23.61 -4.57 -7.52
N GLU A 305 -24.69 -3.78 -7.48
CA GLU A 305 -25.71 -3.83 -6.43
C GLU A 305 -25.15 -3.79 -4.99
N ILE A 306 -24.16 -2.94 -4.74
CA ILE A 306 -23.52 -2.80 -3.43
C ILE A 306 -24.51 -2.11 -2.49
N LYS A 307 -24.86 -2.75 -1.38
CA LYS A 307 -25.91 -2.29 -0.47
C LYS A 307 -25.55 -2.58 0.98
N VAL A 308 -25.71 -1.60 1.86
CA VAL A 308 -25.65 -1.80 3.31
C VAL A 308 -27.04 -1.60 3.89
N THR A 309 -27.53 -2.58 4.63
CA THR A 309 -28.88 -2.53 5.23
C THR A 309 -28.87 -2.79 6.72
N SER A 310 -29.74 -2.08 7.44
CA SER A 310 -30.08 -2.24 8.85
C SER A 310 -31.55 -2.65 8.95
N GLY A 311 -31.81 -3.94 9.10
CA GLY A 311 -33.16 -4.49 8.91
C GLY A 311 -33.65 -4.25 7.49
N ASN A 312 -34.68 -3.41 7.34
CA ASN A 312 -35.24 -3.02 6.03
C ASN A 312 -34.75 -1.65 5.54
N GLU A 313 -34.00 -0.92 6.37
CA GLU A 313 -33.44 0.37 6.01
C GLU A 313 -32.19 0.18 5.15
N ILE A 314 -32.07 0.96 4.08
CA ILE A 314 -30.88 1.02 3.24
C ILE A 314 -30.04 2.20 3.76
N LEU A 315 -28.89 1.90 4.34
CA LEU A 315 -27.95 2.89 4.85
C LEU A 315 -26.99 3.38 3.76
N PHE A 316 -26.71 2.52 2.77
CA PHE A 316 -25.89 2.83 1.60
C PHE A 316 -26.31 1.97 0.41
N TYR A 317 -26.27 2.53 -0.79
CA TYR A 317 -26.52 1.80 -2.03
C TYR A 317 -25.73 2.41 -3.19
N ASP A 318 -25.12 1.55 -4.01
CA ASP A 318 -24.48 1.88 -5.27
C ASP A 318 -24.83 0.81 -6.30
N ASP A 319 -25.37 1.26 -7.44
CA ASP A 319 -25.91 0.45 -8.53
C ASP A 319 -24.89 0.18 -9.64
N GLY A 320 -23.58 0.33 -9.35
CA GLY A 320 -22.57 0.17 -10.38
C GLY A 320 -22.48 1.32 -11.37
N GLY A 321 -23.14 2.45 -11.10
CA GLY A 321 -22.97 3.72 -11.80
C GLY A 321 -23.92 3.95 -12.97
N GLU A 322 -25.17 3.48 -12.88
CA GLU A 322 -26.11 3.45 -14.04
C GLU A 322 -26.39 4.83 -14.64
N ASN A 323 -26.14 5.88 -13.85
CA ASN A 323 -26.31 7.28 -14.24
C ASN A 323 -24.99 8.07 -14.25
N ASP A 324 -23.86 7.37 -14.39
CA ASP A 324 -22.50 7.91 -14.26
C ASP A 324 -22.27 8.63 -12.91
N ARG A 325 -22.96 8.15 -11.86
CA ARG A 325 -22.90 8.70 -10.49
C ARG A 325 -22.48 7.63 -9.52
N THR A 326 -21.71 8.04 -8.52
CA THR A 326 -21.31 7.18 -7.41
C THR A 326 -20.77 8.05 -6.28
N ASP A 327 -21.00 7.62 -5.05
CA ASP A 327 -20.34 8.15 -3.86
C ASP A 327 -19.11 7.31 -3.47
N MET A 328 -18.81 6.25 -4.22
CA MET A 328 -17.64 5.40 -4.01
C MET A 328 -16.36 6.15 -4.37
N THR A 329 -15.38 6.10 -3.48
CA THR A 329 -14.02 6.56 -3.75
C THR A 329 -13.25 5.46 -4.46
N ARG A 330 -12.71 5.80 -5.64
CA ARG A 330 -11.79 4.93 -6.38
C ARG A 330 -10.37 5.31 -5.99
N ALA A 331 -9.59 4.33 -5.59
CA ALA A 331 -8.17 4.49 -5.34
C ALA A 331 -7.42 3.30 -5.91
N GLY A 332 -6.12 3.47 -6.08
CA GLY A 332 -5.27 2.38 -6.47
C GLY A 332 -3.81 2.80 -6.47
N PHE A 333 -2.99 1.78 -6.61
CA PHE A 333 -1.57 1.84 -6.76
C PHE A 333 -1.23 0.82 -7.82
N ALA A 334 -0.79 1.29 -8.98
CA ALA A 334 -0.08 0.47 -9.94
C ALA A 334 1.40 0.70 -9.62
N PRO A 335 2.04 -0.22 -8.87
CA PRO A 335 3.43 -0.02 -8.50
C PRO A 335 4.21 0.04 -9.80
N GLY A 336 4.95 1.13 -9.96
CA GLY A 336 5.90 1.23 -11.04
C GLY A 336 7.11 0.37 -10.69
N ASN A 337 8.28 0.97 -10.81
CA ASN A 337 9.50 0.23 -10.54
C ASN A 337 9.75 0.12 -9.03
N GLN A 338 10.31 -1.01 -8.64
CA GLN A 338 10.97 -1.12 -7.36
C GLN A 338 12.16 -0.15 -7.34
N LEU A 339 12.15 0.80 -6.41
CA LEU A 339 13.20 1.80 -6.26
C LEU A 339 14.46 1.21 -5.64
N VAL A 340 14.29 0.39 -4.59
CA VAL A 340 15.38 -0.23 -3.85
C VAL A 340 14.90 -1.46 -3.09
N ILE A 341 15.81 -2.41 -2.89
CA ILE A 341 15.67 -3.49 -1.89
C ILE A 341 16.68 -3.22 -0.78
N LEU A 342 16.18 -3.10 0.44
CA LEU A 342 16.97 -2.99 1.65
C LEU A 342 16.96 -4.31 2.39
N GLN A 343 18.16 -4.71 2.85
CA GLN A 343 18.36 -5.86 3.72
C GLN A 343 19.28 -5.46 4.86
N GLY A 344 18.87 -5.77 6.07
CA GLY A 344 19.62 -5.52 7.29
C GLY A 344 19.91 -6.81 8.06
N GLN A 345 20.40 -6.63 9.28
CA GLN A 345 20.56 -7.69 10.25
C GLN A 345 19.91 -7.21 11.54
N ALA A 346 19.17 -8.08 12.22
CA ALA A 346 18.58 -7.77 13.53
C ALA A 346 19.63 -7.15 14.46
N GLN A 347 19.23 -6.12 15.19
CA GLN A 347 20.08 -5.45 16.17
C GLN A 347 19.47 -5.64 17.55
N SER A 348 20.30 -5.96 18.55
CA SER A 348 19.82 -6.17 19.92
C SER A 348 19.30 -4.89 20.61
N ILE A 349 19.46 -3.73 19.96
CA ILE A 349 19.04 -2.41 20.44
C ILE A 349 18.53 -1.65 19.20
N PRO A 350 17.38 -0.95 19.29
CA PRO A 350 16.89 -0.07 18.22
C PRO A 350 17.97 0.86 17.68
N GLN A 351 18.20 0.83 16.37
CA GLN A 351 19.15 1.69 15.67
C GLN A 351 18.47 2.37 14.49
N TRP A 352 17.99 3.58 14.74
CA TRP A 352 17.42 4.43 13.70
C TRP A 352 18.50 4.94 12.75
N ASN A 353 18.37 4.53 11.49
CA ASN A 353 19.27 4.90 10.42
C ASN A 353 18.55 5.83 9.44
N ASN A 354 19.21 6.92 9.07
CA ASN A 354 18.73 7.76 8.00
C ASN A 354 19.05 7.13 6.63
N ILE A 355 18.02 6.77 5.89
CA ILE A 355 18.12 6.20 4.55
C ILE A 355 17.91 7.31 3.54
N ASP A 356 18.95 7.62 2.77
CA ASP A 356 18.91 8.59 1.69
C ASP A 356 18.98 7.86 0.35
N LEU A 357 17.85 7.76 -0.35
CA LEU A 357 17.78 7.02 -1.61
C LEU A 357 18.55 7.74 -2.74
N GLU A 358 18.64 9.07 -2.69
CA GLU A 358 19.46 9.85 -3.63
C GLU A 358 20.94 9.49 -3.46
N ALA A 359 21.39 9.32 -2.21
CA ALA A 359 22.75 8.84 -1.91
C ALA A 359 23.01 7.40 -2.39
N LEU A 360 21.96 6.67 -2.79
CA LEU A 360 22.04 5.36 -3.42
C LEU A 360 21.94 5.43 -4.96
N GLY A 361 21.81 6.63 -5.53
CA GLY A 361 21.63 6.84 -6.96
C GLY A 361 20.20 6.56 -7.45
N VAL A 362 19.23 6.55 -6.53
CA VAL A 362 17.81 6.35 -6.84
C VAL A 362 17.15 7.69 -7.14
N ASP A 363 16.37 7.72 -8.20
CA ASP A 363 15.55 8.85 -8.61
C ASP A 363 14.16 8.33 -8.97
N ILE A 364 13.13 8.86 -8.31
CA ILE A 364 11.74 8.39 -8.46
C ILE A 364 11.26 8.55 -9.91
N LEU A 365 11.67 9.62 -10.61
CA LEU A 365 11.26 9.85 -12.02
C LEU A 365 11.88 8.85 -13.00
N ASN A 366 12.95 8.17 -12.61
CA ASN A 366 13.79 7.40 -13.50
C ASN A 366 14.00 5.95 -13.02
N GLY A 367 13.07 5.40 -12.23
CA GLY A 367 12.97 3.94 -12.09
C GLY A 367 12.95 3.31 -13.48
N SER A 368 13.55 2.12 -13.62
CA SER A 368 14.02 1.44 -14.85
C SER A 368 13.12 1.45 -16.11
N ASN A 369 11.86 1.87 -16.05
CA ASN A 369 10.92 1.93 -17.17
C ASN A 369 10.14 3.26 -17.35
N GLY A 370 10.43 4.35 -16.62
CA GLY A 370 9.82 5.68 -16.89
C GLY A 370 8.31 5.80 -16.64
N LEU A 371 7.77 5.02 -15.70
CA LEU A 371 6.32 4.96 -15.40
C LEU A 371 5.77 6.14 -14.60
N VAL A 372 6.64 7.01 -14.09
CA VAL A 372 6.27 8.21 -13.32
C VAL A 372 6.89 9.42 -14.01
N ALA A 373 6.08 10.44 -14.23
CA ALA A 373 6.48 11.69 -14.87
C ALA A 373 6.07 12.92 -14.02
N PRO A 374 6.70 14.09 -14.25
CA PRO A 374 6.16 15.35 -13.73
C PRO A 374 4.67 15.51 -14.06
N GLY A 375 3.88 16.00 -13.10
CA GLY A 375 2.42 16.10 -13.20
C GLY A 375 1.66 14.85 -12.74
N ASP A 376 2.30 13.69 -12.62
CA ASP A 376 1.64 12.48 -12.14
C ASP A 376 1.28 12.58 -10.64
N SER A 377 0.13 12.02 -10.29
CA SER A 377 -0.18 11.65 -8.91
C SER A 377 0.42 10.28 -8.61
N ILE A 378 1.23 10.18 -7.56
CA ILE A 378 1.97 8.96 -7.20
C ILE A 378 1.65 8.51 -5.78
N ARG A 379 2.01 7.26 -5.48
CA ARG A 379 2.14 6.74 -4.12
C ARG A 379 3.49 6.05 -3.96
N LEU A 380 3.91 5.93 -2.71
CA LEU A 380 5.05 5.13 -2.28
C LEU A 380 4.52 3.87 -1.60
N GLY A 381 5.12 2.73 -1.91
CA GLY A 381 4.82 1.44 -1.30
C GLY A 381 6.02 0.92 -0.53
N PHE A 382 5.83 0.62 0.75
CA PHE A 382 6.80 -0.03 1.62
C PHE A 382 6.35 -1.47 1.80
N VAL A 383 7.04 -2.39 1.14
CA VAL A 383 6.68 -3.80 1.10
C VAL A 383 7.67 -4.59 1.91
N TYR A 384 7.19 -5.20 2.98
CA TYR A 384 7.98 -6.16 3.72
C TYR A 384 7.81 -7.55 3.13
N VAL A 385 8.92 -8.25 2.97
CA VAL A 385 8.95 -9.63 2.49
C VAL A 385 9.83 -10.44 3.42
N ALA A 386 9.24 -11.38 4.14
CA ALA A 386 9.95 -12.39 4.92
C ALA A 386 10.24 -13.63 4.06
N SER A 387 11.35 -14.32 4.32
CA SER A 387 11.76 -15.50 3.56
C SER A 387 11.21 -16.83 4.07
N LYS A 388 10.57 -16.84 5.25
CA LYS A 388 10.18 -18.06 5.97
C LYS A 388 8.70 -18.26 6.13
#